data_AF-A0A964XRK1-F1
#
_entry.id   AF-A0A964XRK1-F1
#
_cell.length_a   1.000
_cell.length_b   1.000
_cell.length_c   1.000
_cell.angle_alpha   90.00
_cell.angle_beta   90.00
_cell.angle_gamma   90.00
#
_symmetry.space_group_name_H-M   'P 1'
#
loop_
_entity.id
_entity.type
_entity.pdbx_description
1 polymer ?
#
loop_
_entity_poly.entity_id
_entity_poly.type
_entity_poly.pdbx_seq_one_letter_code
_entity_poly.pdbx_strand_id
1 'polypeptide(L)'
;MPITLINPDGLPTIDTYHQVSLASGSRLVFVAGQVAWDANGDTVGAGDLAAQVERCYLNVATALAAADATFADVAKLTVYAVDWTPDKMPHLLTGITRASAHL
;
A
#
# COMPACT_ATOMS: atom_id res chain seq x y z
N MET A 1 -16.34 12.86 4.28
CA MET A 1 -15.77 11.57 3.80
C MET A 1 -14.60 11.92 2.90
N PRO A 2 -13.36 11.78 3.37
CA PRO A 2 -12.21 12.19 2.57
C PRO A 2 -12.08 11.34 1.30
N ILE A 3 -12.39 10.03 1.38
CA ILE A 3 -12.31 9.09 0.24
C ILE A 3 -13.62 8.26 0.11
N THR A 4 -14.13 8.12 -1.11
CA THR A 4 -15.16 7.13 -1.48
C THR A 4 -14.56 6.15 -2.48
N LEU A 5 -14.67 4.85 -2.23
CA LEU A 5 -14.16 3.81 -3.11
C LEU A 5 -15.28 3.20 -3.95
N ILE A 6 -15.01 2.96 -5.24
CA ILE A 6 -16.01 2.50 -6.22
C ILE A 6 -15.41 1.39 -7.09
N ASN A 7 -16.18 0.33 -7.30
CA ASN A 7 -15.95 -0.67 -8.35
C ASN A 7 -17.06 -0.50 -9.40
N PRO A 8 -16.77 0.09 -10.57
CA PRO A 8 -17.78 0.33 -11.59
C PRO A 8 -18.15 -0.96 -12.33
N ASP A 9 -19.37 -1.01 -12.84
CA ASP A 9 -19.80 -2.06 -13.74
C ASP A 9 -18.90 -2.10 -15.00
N GLY A 10 -18.48 -3.30 -15.40
CA GLY A 10 -17.60 -3.51 -16.55
C GLY A 10 -16.11 -3.66 -16.23
N LEU A 11 -15.70 -3.53 -14.96
CA LEU A 11 -14.35 -3.87 -14.48
C LEU A 11 -14.40 -5.00 -13.44
N PRO A 12 -13.31 -5.80 -13.30
CA PRO A 12 -13.26 -6.83 -12.26
C PRO A 12 -13.25 -6.20 -10.87
N THR A 13 -13.91 -6.86 -9.91
CA THR A 13 -13.75 -6.55 -8.48
C THR A 13 -12.56 -7.34 -7.95
N ILE A 14 -11.64 -6.66 -7.27
CA ILE A 14 -10.43 -7.25 -6.69
C ILE A 14 -10.46 -7.03 -5.18
N ASP A 15 -10.09 -8.03 -4.39
CA ASP A 15 -10.21 -7.96 -2.93
C ASP A 15 -9.23 -6.96 -2.28
N THR A 16 -8.13 -6.65 -2.97
CA THR A 16 -7.04 -5.83 -2.40
C THR A 16 -7.07 -4.36 -2.80
N TYR A 17 -7.86 -3.98 -3.80
CA TYR A 17 -7.99 -2.58 -4.22
C TYR A 17 -9.33 -2.32 -4.91
N HIS A 18 -9.75 -1.05 -4.93
CA HIS A 18 -10.92 -0.62 -5.69
C HIS A 18 -10.48 0.08 -6.97
N GLN A 19 -11.26 -0.09 -8.03
CA GLN A 19 -10.92 0.45 -9.36
C GLN A 19 -10.90 1.99 -9.37
N VAL A 20 -11.68 2.64 -8.51
CA VAL A 20 -11.80 4.10 -8.44
C VAL A 20 -11.84 4.56 -6.98
N SER A 21 -11.17 5.68 -6.72
CA SER A 21 -11.20 6.43 -5.47
C SER A 21 -11.59 7.89 -5.76
N LEU A 22 -12.68 8.36 -5.15
CA LEU A 22 -13.09 9.77 -5.19
C LEU A 22 -12.59 10.44 -3.91
N ALA A 23 -11.69 11.40 -4.04
CA ALA A 23 -11.20 12.19 -2.91
C ALA A 23 -11.87 13.55 -2.86
N SER A 24 -12.42 13.94 -1.71
CA SER A 24 -12.94 15.28 -1.46
C SER A 24 -12.26 15.88 -0.23
N GLY A 25 -11.41 16.88 -0.44
CA GLY A 25 -10.61 17.49 0.62
C GLY A 25 -9.72 18.63 0.10
N SER A 26 -9.17 19.41 1.02
CA SER A 26 -8.30 20.57 0.74
C SER A 26 -6.84 20.37 1.18
N ARG A 27 -6.54 19.31 1.94
CA ARG A 27 -5.19 18.94 2.39
C ARG A 27 -4.72 17.71 1.61
N LEU A 28 -3.53 17.80 1.03
CA LEU A 28 -2.85 16.69 0.37
C LEU A 28 -1.58 16.34 1.15
N VAL A 29 -1.37 15.06 1.41
CA VAL A 29 -0.16 14.52 2.04
C VAL A 29 0.56 13.69 0.99
N PHE A 30 1.79 14.07 0.66
CA PHE A 30 2.63 13.35 -0.29
C PHE A 30 3.68 12.55 0.49
N VAL A 31 3.54 11.23 0.49
CA VAL A 31 4.47 10.32 1.17
C VAL A 31 5.56 9.93 0.17
N ALA A 32 6.83 10.09 0.55
CA ALA A 32 7.95 9.60 -0.25
C ALA A 32 7.87 8.07 -0.39
N GLY A 33 8.45 7.51 -1.46
CA GLY A 33 8.45 6.06 -1.68
C GLY A 33 9.03 5.32 -0.48
N GLN A 34 8.20 4.48 0.16
CA GLN A 34 8.63 3.64 1.27
C GLN A 34 9.18 2.33 0.74
N VAL A 35 10.30 1.89 1.32
CA VAL A 35 11.00 0.66 0.96
C VAL A 35 11.04 -0.29 2.15
N ALA A 36 11.50 -1.52 1.93
CA ALA A 36 11.58 -2.57 2.93
C ALA A 36 12.77 -2.38 3.89
N TRP A 37 12.93 -1.18 4.44
CA TRP A 37 13.89 -0.86 5.49
C TRP A 37 13.22 -0.79 6.86
N ASP A 38 13.93 -1.20 7.89
CA ASP A 38 13.55 -0.92 9.27
C ASP A 38 14.00 0.49 9.71
N ALA A 39 13.80 0.82 10.99
CA ALA A 39 14.18 2.13 11.53
C ALA A 39 15.69 2.38 11.58
N ASN A 40 16.51 1.33 11.50
CA ASN A 40 17.97 1.43 11.45
C ASN A 40 18.49 1.56 10.02
N GLY A 41 17.62 1.39 9.02
CA GLY A 41 17.98 1.38 7.60
C GLY A 41 18.37 -0.01 7.08
N ASP A 42 18.15 -1.07 7.87
CA ASP A 42 18.48 -2.43 7.46
C ASP A 42 17.38 -3.02 6.58
N THR A 43 17.78 -3.79 5.56
CA THR A 43 16.84 -4.43 4.64
C THR A 43 16.12 -5.60 5.30
N VAL A 44 14.80 -5.52 5.35
CA VAL A 44 13.90 -6.56 5.85
C VAL A 44 13.43 -7.42 4.67
N GLY A 45 13.48 -8.75 4.84
CA GLY A 45 12.96 -9.68 3.84
C GLY A 45 13.85 -9.84 2.61
N ALA A 46 15.18 -9.86 2.74
CA ALA A 46 16.07 -10.14 1.62
C ALA A 46 15.71 -11.50 0.97
N GLY A 47 15.37 -11.48 -0.33
CA GLY A 47 14.90 -12.66 -1.06
C GLY A 47 13.43 -13.06 -0.80
N ASP A 48 12.70 -12.34 0.05
CA ASP A 48 11.28 -12.56 0.36
C ASP A 48 10.45 -11.32 0.00
N LEU A 49 9.80 -11.37 -1.17
CA LEU A 49 8.96 -10.27 -1.64
C LEU A 49 7.76 -10.00 -0.72
N ALA A 50 7.17 -11.03 -0.10
CA ALA A 50 6.02 -10.83 0.77
C ALA A 50 6.43 -10.05 2.04
N ALA A 51 7.54 -10.42 2.65
CA ALA A 51 8.09 -9.70 3.81
C ALA A 51 8.51 -8.26 3.45
N GLN A 52 9.06 -8.04 2.24
CA GLN A 52 9.39 -6.70 1.77
C GLN A 52 8.15 -5.82 1.61
N VAL A 53 7.10 -6.35 0.97
CA VAL A 53 5.85 -5.63 0.75
C VAL A 53 5.17 -5.32 2.07
N GLU A 54 5.13 -6.27 3.00
CA GLU A 54 4.63 -6.07 4.36
C GLU A 54 5.35 -4.90 5.04
N ARG A 55 6.69 -4.89 4.99
CA ARG A 55 7.48 -3.81 5.58
C ARG A 55 7.22 -2.46 4.91
N CYS A 56 7.13 -2.41 3.59
CA CYS A 56 6.78 -1.17 2.86
C CYS A 56 5.43 -0.60 3.33
N TYR A 57 4.41 -1.43 3.50
CA TYR A 57 3.09 -0.98 3.96
C TYR A 57 3.11 -0.47 5.40
N LEU A 58 3.83 -1.15 6.31
CA LEU A 58 4.00 -0.68 7.69
C LEU A 58 4.75 0.66 7.75
N ASN A 59 5.72 0.86 6.86
CA ASN A 59 6.41 2.15 6.73
C ASN A 59 5.47 3.25 6.20
N VAL A 60 4.62 2.95 5.21
CA VAL A 60 3.58 3.88 4.73
C VAL A 60 2.63 4.24 5.86
N ALA A 61 2.18 3.27 6.66
CA ALA A 61 1.33 3.52 7.82
C ALA A 61 1.97 4.48 8.82
N THR A 62 3.26 4.26 9.11
CA THR A 62 4.04 5.13 10.00
C THR A 62 4.10 6.56 9.47
N ALA A 63 4.33 6.74 8.16
CA ALA A 63 4.35 8.05 7.52
C ALA A 63 2.98 8.74 7.51
N LEU A 64 1.90 7.99 7.28
CA LEU A 64 0.52 8.50 7.35
C LEU A 64 0.17 8.95 8.78
N ALA A 65 0.53 8.16 9.79
CA ALA A 65 0.28 8.48 11.19
C ALA A 65 0.95 9.81 11.61
N ALA A 66 2.14 10.11 11.09
CA ALA A 66 2.82 11.39 11.33
C ALA A 66 2.06 12.62 10.77
N ALA A 67 1.08 12.40 9.89
CA ALA A 67 0.22 13.43 9.32
C ALA A 67 -1.23 13.39 9.86
N ASP A 68 -1.48 12.60 10.91
CA ASP A 68 -2.81 12.29 11.45
C ASP A 68 -3.74 11.61 10.43
N ALA A 69 -3.18 10.74 9.58
CA ALA A 69 -3.89 10.00 8.54
C ALA A 69 -3.74 8.49 8.70
N THR A 70 -4.62 7.75 8.03
CA THR A 70 -4.62 6.28 7.96
C THR A 70 -4.71 5.80 6.52
N PHE A 71 -4.64 4.48 6.28
CA PHE A 71 -4.87 3.93 4.94
C PHE A 71 -6.29 4.22 4.40
N ALA A 72 -7.27 4.48 5.25
CA ALA A 72 -8.61 4.91 4.81
C ALA A 72 -8.61 6.29 4.12
N ASP A 73 -7.55 7.08 4.32
CA ASP A 73 -7.38 8.41 3.71
C ASP A 73 -6.55 8.35 2.41
N VAL A 74 -6.05 7.17 2.01
CA VAL A 74 -5.22 7.01 0.81
C VAL A 74 -6.08 7.07 -0.44
N ALA A 75 -5.88 8.14 -1.23
CA ALA A 75 -6.53 8.31 -2.53
C ALA A 75 -5.83 7.52 -3.65
N LYS A 76 -4.53 7.26 -3.55
CA LYS A 76 -3.78 6.56 -4.60
C LYS A 76 -2.54 5.91 -4.00
N LEU A 77 -2.30 4.65 -4.36
CA LEU A 77 -1.04 3.98 -4.13
C LEU A 77 -0.33 3.75 -5.46
N THR A 78 0.99 3.92 -5.48
CA THR A 78 1.83 3.55 -6.63
C THR A 78 2.87 2.55 -6.14
N VAL A 79 2.88 1.38 -6.75
CA VAL A 79 3.78 0.27 -6.39
C VAL A 79 4.78 0.07 -7.51
N TYR A 80 6.07 0.08 -7.17
CA TYR A 80 7.15 -0.30 -8.06
C TYR A 80 7.74 -1.61 -7.55
N ALA A 81 7.82 -2.62 -8.42
CA ALA A 81 8.40 -3.91 -8.12
C ALA A 81 9.52 -4.21 -9.11
N VAL A 82 10.67 -4.66 -8.59
CA VAL A 82 11.83 -5.03 -9.42
C VAL A 82 11.58 -6.37 -10.09
N ASP A 83 11.94 -6.45 -11.37
CA ASP A 83 11.81 -7.63 -12.24
C ASP A 83 10.41 -8.24 -12.20
N TRP A 84 9.37 -7.40 -12.29
CA TRP A 84 7.99 -7.85 -12.13
C TRP A 84 7.60 -8.88 -13.20
N THR A 85 7.05 -10.00 -12.73
CA THR A 85 6.45 -11.06 -13.54
C THR A 85 5.13 -11.49 -12.88
N PRO A 86 4.13 -11.96 -13.63
CA PRO A 86 2.81 -12.30 -13.06
C PRO A 86 2.84 -13.32 -11.91
N ASP A 87 3.81 -14.23 -11.87
CA ASP A 87 4.02 -15.20 -10.80
C ASP A 87 4.42 -14.57 -9.46
N LYS A 88 4.85 -13.29 -9.45
CA LYS A 88 5.10 -12.53 -8.21
C LYS A 88 3.83 -11.99 -7.55
N MET A 89 2.69 -12.01 -8.25
CA MET A 89 1.41 -11.50 -7.73
C MET A 89 0.98 -12.13 -6.41
N PRO A 90 1.02 -13.48 -6.23
CA PRO A 90 0.65 -14.09 -4.95
C PRO A 90 1.52 -13.60 -3.78
N HIS A 91 2.81 -13.35 -4.00
CA HIS A 91 3.72 -12.84 -2.97
C HIS A 91 3.41 -11.38 -2.62
N LEU A 92 3.11 -10.55 -3.62
CA LEU A 92 2.63 -9.18 -3.42
C LEU A 92 1.36 -9.17 -2.54
N LEU A 93 0.34 -9.94 -2.94
CA LEU A 93 -0.93 -10.00 -2.22
C LEU A 93 -0.77 -10.58 -0.80
N THR A 94 0.12 -11.55 -0.62
CA THR A 94 0.46 -12.09 0.71
C THR A 94 1.04 -11.00 1.61
N GLY A 95 2.00 -10.21 1.12
CA GLY A 95 2.58 -9.11 1.89
C GLY A 95 1.56 -8.04 2.25
N ILE A 96 0.68 -7.67 1.32
CA ILE A 96 -0.44 -6.74 1.59
C ILE A 96 -1.35 -7.29 2.67
N THR A 97 -1.75 -8.57 2.57
CA THR A 97 -2.64 -9.22 3.53
C THR A 97 -2.03 -9.26 4.93
N ARG A 98 -0.73 -9.58 5.03
CA ARG A 98 -0.01 -9.56 6.31
C ARG A 98 0.02 -8.17 6.92
N ALA A 99 0.38 -7.15 6.13
CA ALA A 99 0.36 -5.78 6.61
C ALA A 99 -1.02 -5.35 7.10
N SER A 100 -2.09 -5.64 6.34
CA SER A 100 -3.46 -5.28 6.73
C SER A 100 -3.92 -5.88 8.06
N ALA A 101 -3.33 -6.98 8.52
CA ALA A 101 -3.63 -7.54 9.84
C ALA A 101 -3.07 -6.70 11.01
N HIS A 102 -2.18 -5.74 10.70
CA HIS A 102 -1.51 -4.86 11.66
C HIS A 102 -1.97 -3.40 11.57
N LEU A 103 -2.85 -3.06 10.62
CA LEU A 103 -3.23 -1.68 10.26
C LEU A 103 -4.66 -1.34 10.66
#